data_AF-Q18311-F1
#
_entry.id   AF-Q18311-F1
#
_cell.length_a   1.000
_cell.length_b   1.000
_cell.length_c   1.000
_cell.angle_alpha   90.00
_cell.angle_beta   90.00
_cell.angle_gamma   90.00
#
_symmetry.space_group_name_H-M   'P 1'
#
loop_
_entity.id
_entity.type
_entity.pdbx_description
1 polymer ?
#
loop_
_entity_poly.entity_id
_entity_poly.type
_entity_poly.pdbx_seq_one_letter_code
_entity_poly.pdbx_strand_id
1 'polypeptide(L)'
;MMGLLSTIRGKKEPVVGNGIGSAQVGPLNAKTKKLVIQEWPRVLAQCPELFTEIWHKSATRSTSIKLAFGIAENESPMQNAAFLGLSSTIQAFFYKLIITYELNDDQVREACEQLGARHVDFISRGFNSHFWDIFLVCMAEKIDETLSAYIPDEDKRNEMILAWQRVINSIVHQMRNGYSDRRKQQLGGTKGGSNNGF
;
A
#
# COMPACT_ATOMS: atom_id res chain seq x y z
N MET A 1 -7.69 -53.56 -29.42
CA MET A 1 -8.71 -52.86 -28.61
C MET A 1 -8.42 -51.37 -28.67
N MET A 2 -9.41 -50.58 -29.07
CA MET A 2 -9.28 -49.12 -29.24
C MET A 2 -8.95 -48.42 -27.93
N GLY A 3 -8.15 -47.35 -28.02
CA GLY A 3 -7.88 -46.43 -26.93
C GLY A 3 -6.96 -45.29 -27.37
N LEU A 4 -7.21 -44.72 -28.54
CA LEU A 4 -6.50 -43.56 -29.07
C LEU A 4 -7.38 -42.31 -28.91
N LEU A 5 -6.78 -41.28 -28.34
CA LEU A 5 -7.09 -39.85 -28.46
C LEU A 5 -8.28 -39.30 -27.66
N SER A 6 -7.96 -38.71 -26.51
CA SER A 6 -8.53 -37.40 -26.16
C SER A 6 -7.43 -36.51 -25.60
N THR A 7 -6.72 -35.86 -26.51
CA THR A 7 -5.87 -34.71 -26.26
C THR A 7 -6.76 -33.56 -25.77
N ILE A 8 -6.94 -33.44 -24.45
CA ILE A 8 -7.58 -32.27 -23.85
C ILE A 8 -6.58 -31.12 -23.93
N ARG A 9 -6.74 -30.37 -25.02
CA ARG A 9 -6.10 -29.11 -25.35
C ARG A 9 -6.53 -28.04 -24.33
N GLY A 10 -5.55 -27.54 -23.58
CA GLY A 10 -5.49 -26.16 -23.12
C GLY A 10 -6.60 -25.65 -22.21
N LYS A 11 -6.53 -25.97 -20.91
CA LYS A 11 -6.98 -25.00 -19.91
C LYS A 11 -5.88 -23.94 -19.79
N LYS A 12 -6.10 -22.78 -20.42
CA LYS A 12 -5.41 -21.55 -20.06
C LYS A 12 -5.63 -21.34 -18.56
N GLU A 13 -4.57 -21.48 -17.77
CA GLU A 13 -4.60 -21.02 -16.39
C GLU A 13 -4.92 -19.53 -16.40
N PRO A 14 -5.97 -19.09 -15.70
CA PRO A 14 -6.24 -17.66 -15.55
C PRO A 14 -5.12 -17.05 -14.72
N VAL A 15 -4.37 -16.13 -15.33
CA VAL A 15 -3.45 -15.22 -14.63
C VAL A 15 -4.31 -14.19 -13.88
N VAL A 16 -5.02 -14.64 -12.86
CA VAL A 16 -5.74 -13.79 -11.92
C VAL A 16 -5.62 -14.45 -10.55
N GLY A 17 -4.84 -13.86 -9.65
CA GLY A 17 -4.94 -14.20 -8.23
C GLY A 17 -3.68 -14.69 -7.52
N ASN A 18 -2.47 -14.24 -7.90
CA ASN A 18 -1.40 -14.23 -6.89
C ASN A 18 -1.71 -13.11 -5.90
N GLY A 19 -2.39 -13.50 -4.81
CA GLY A 19 -3.05 -12.64 -3.86
C GLY A 19 -2.25 -11.41 -3.42
N ILE A 20 -2.99 -10.31 -3.27
CA ILE A 20 -2.54 -8.96 -2.89
C ILE A 20 -1.75 -8.94 -1.54
N GLY A 21 -1.66 -10.05 -0.80
CA GLY A 21 -0.92 -10.15 0.46
C GLY A 21 0.36 -11.00 0.46
N SER A 22 0.71 -11.69 -0.64
CA SER A 22 1.77 -12.74 -0.63
C SER A 22 2.93 -12.50 -1.60
N ALA A 23 3.00 -11.36 -2.28
CA ALA A 23 4.18 -11.08 -3.11
C ALA A 23 5.42 -11.15 -2.22
N GLN A 24 6.37 -12.04 -2.55
CA GLN A 24 7.66 -12.09 -1.86
C GLN A 24 8.25 -10.68 -1.87
N VAL A 25 8.29 -10.03 -0.70
CA VAL A 25 8.80 -8.68 -0.58
C VAL A 25 10.31 -8.75 -0.49
N GLY A 26 10.95 -8.85 -1.66
CA GLY A 26 12.39 -8.71 -1.83
C GLY A 26 12.77 -7.30 -2.31
N PRO A 27 14.08 -7.03 -2.46
CA PRO A 27 14.57 -5.80 -3.07
C PRO A 27 13.93 -5.57 -4.45
N LEU A 28 13.55 -4.32 -4.73
CA LEU A 28 12.96 -3.95 -6.00
C LEU A 28 14.04 -4.01 -7.10
N ASN A 29 13.77 -4.74 -8.19
CA ASN A 29 14.71 -4.75 -9.32
C ASN A 29 14.74 -3.38 -10.05
N ALA A 30 15.86 -3.09 -10.71
CA ALA A 30 16.07 -1.80 -11.38
C ALA A 30 15.00 -1.48 -12.44
N LYS A 31 14.50 -2.50 -13.16
CA LYS A 31 13.43 -2.34 -14.15
C LYS A 31 12.13 -1.84 -13.50
N THR A 32 11.73 -2.43 -12.38
CA THR A 32 10.53 -2.06 -11.62
C THR A 32 10.63 -0.62 -11.13
N LYS A 33 11.78 -0.24 -10.54
CA LYS A 33 12.03 1.13 -10.09
C LYS A 33 11.89 2.12 -11.25
N LYS A 34 12.59 1.85 -12.35
CA LYS A 34 12.56 2.70 -13.55
C LYS A 34 11.15 2.91 -14.10
N LEU A 35 10.36 1.84 -14.23
CA LEU A 35 8.99 1.92 -14.74
C LEU A 35 8.13 2.85 -13.87
N VAL A 36 8.13 2.65 -12.55
CA VAL A 36 7.31 3.46 -11.64
C VAL A 36 7.76 4.92 -11.59
N ILE A 37 9.07 5.18 -11.56
CA ILE A 37 9.61 6.55 -11.56
C ILE A 37 9.21 7.29 -12.84
N GLN A 38 9.35 6.65 -14.00
CA GLN A 38 9.03 7.26 -15.29
C GLN A 38 7.53 7.49 -15.48
N GLU A 39 6.70 6.58 -14.95
CA GLU A 39 5.26 6.63 -15.14
C GLU A 39 4.55 7.51 -14.09
N TRP A 40 5.16 7.74 -12.92
CA TRP A 40 4.63 8.60 -11.85
C TRP A 40 4.00 9.92 -12.33
N PRO A 41 4.68 10.78 -13.13
CA PRO A 41 4.08 12.04 -13.58
C PRO A 41 2.87 11.84 -14.51
N ARG A 42 2.85 10.74 -15.29
CA ARG A 42 1.74 10.44 -16.21
C ARG A 42 0.52 9.94 -15.45
N VAL A 43 0.71 9.09 -14.45
CA VAL A 43 -0.36 8.66 -13.55
C VAL A 43 -1.02 9.86 -12.88
N LEU A 44 -0.23 10.79 -12.34
CA LEU A 44 -0.78 12.00 -11.69
C LEU A 44 -1.37 13.01 -12.69
N ALA A 45 -0.89 13.07 -13.92
CA ALA A 45 -1.53 13.89 -14.96
C ALA A 45 -2.92 13.36 -15.33
N GLN A 46 -3.12 12.04 -15.30
CA GLN A 46 -4.38 11.38 -15.61
C GLN A 46 -5.35 11.36 -14.43
N CYS A 47 -4.81 11.23 -13.22
CA CYS A 47 -5.59 11.28 -11.98
C CYS A 47 -4.89 12.20 -10.96
N PRO A 48 -5.13 13.52 -11.02
CA PRO A 48 -4.53 14.48 -10.09
C PRO A 48 -4.94 14.24 -8.63
N GLU A 49 -6.17 13.76 -8.42
CA GLU A 49 -6.75 13.46 -7.11
C GLU A 49 -6.52 11.99 -6.68
N LEU A 50 -5.54 11.30 -7.27
CA LEU A 50 -5.27 9.87 -7.03
C LEU A 50 -5.31 9.50 -5.55
N PHE A 51 -4.57 10.21 -4.71
CA PHE A 51 -4.48 9.90 -3.29
C PHE A 51 -5.73 10.30 -2.52
N THR A 52 -6.42 11.37 -2.92
CA THR A 52 -7.71 11.76 -2.34
C THR A 52 -8.74 10.66 -2.56
N GLU A 53 -8.84 10.16 -3.79
CA GLU A 53 -9.78 9.09 -4.14
C GLU A 53 -9.45 7.77 -3.42
N ILE A 54 -8.18 7.37 -3.39
CA ILE A 54 -7.74 6.14 -2.70
C ILE A 54 -8.02 6.22 -1.20
N TRP A 55 -7.73 7.37 -0.59
CA TRP A 55 -7.94 7.59 0.83
C TRP A 55 -9.43 7.59 1.20
N HIS A 56 -10.24 8.28 0.42
CA HIS A 56 -11.70 8.25 0.55
C HIS A 56 -12.27 6.84 0.37
N LYS A 57 -11.83 6.11 -0.65
CA LYS A 57 -12.26 4.73 -0.94
C LYS A 57 -11.89 3.78 0.20
N SER A 58 -10.73 3.99 0.83
CA SER A 58 -10.29 3.21 1.99
C SER A 58 -11.23 3.38 3.19
N ALA A 59 -11.60 4.62 3.53
CA ALA A 59 -12.56 4.87 4.61
C ALA A 59 -13.98 4.41 4.28
N THR A 60 -14.39 4.49 3.02
CA THR A 60 -15.71 3.97 2.58
C THR A 60 -15.80 2.45 2.72
N ARG A 61 -14.69 1.74 2.54
CA ARG A 61 -14.62 0.28 2.68
C ARG A 61 -14.54 -0.21 4.13
N SER A 62 -14.26 0.67 5.09
CA SER A 62 -14.08 0.26 6.49
C SER A 62 -14.56 1.33 7.45
N THR A 63 -15.66 1.01 8.13
CA THR A 63 -16.18 1.79 9.25
C THR A 63 -15.13 1.98 10.34
N SER A 64 -14.25 0.98 10.59
CA SER A 64 -13.17 1.12 11.58
C SER A 64 -12.15 2.19 11.20
N ILE A 65 -11.86 2.39 9.90
CA ILE A 65 -11.02 3.51 9.46
C ILE A 65 -11.72 4.82 9.80
N LYS A 66 -13.00 4.98 9.44
CA LYS A 66 -13.78 6.20 9.76
C LYS A 66 -13.74 6.54 11.24
N LEU A 67 -14.08 5.57 12.08
CA LEU A 67 -14.12 5.74 13.52
C LEU A 67 -12.74 6.11 14.09
N ALA A 68 -11.66 5.54 13.54
CA ALA A 68 -10.30 5.88 13.98
C ALA A 68 -9.87 7.32 13.67
N PHE A 69 -10.56 7.97 12.74
CA PHE A 69 -10.41 9.39 12.42
C PHE A 69 -11.52 10.27 12.99
N GLY A 70 -12.37 9.73 13.87
CA GLY A 70 -13.45 10.48 14.52
C GLY A 70 -14.61 10.81 13.59
N ILE A 71 -14.77 10.08 12.49
CA ILE A 71 -15.85 10.25 11.51
C ILE A 71 -16.98 9.31 11.90
N ALA A 72 -18.20 9.83 12.05
CA ALA A 72 -19.35 9.02 12.42
C ALA A 72 -19.73 8.02 11.32
N GLU A 73 -20.42 6.94 11.67
CA GLU A 73 -20.78 5.87 10.72
C GLU A 73 -21.60 6.38 9.53
N ASN A 74 -22.47 7.36 9.76
CA ASN A 74 -23.32 8.00 8.76
C ASN A 74 -22.71 9.25 8.11
N GLU A 75 -21.56 9.74 8.60
CA GLU A 75 -20.89 10.91 8.05
C GLU A 75 -20.02 10.53 6.84
N SER A 76 -20.01 11.34 5.78
CA SER A 76 -19.13 11.09 4.65
C SER A 76 -17.69 11.49 5.00
N PRO A 77 -16.67 10.65 4.73
CA PRO A 77 -15.27 11.04 4.94
C PRO A 77 -14.85 12.25 4.11
N MET A 78 -15.55 12.53 2.99
CA MET A 78 -15.31 13.72 2.18
C MET A 78 -15.73 15.03 2.85
N GLN A 79 -16.53 14.96 3.91
CA GLN A 79 -16.95 16.15 4.68
C GLN A 79 -15.99 16.46 5.83
N ASN A 80 -15.07 15.54 6.16
CA ASN A 80 -14.11 15.72 7.22
C ASN A 80 -12.78 16.29 6.67
N ALA A 81 -12.58 17.60 6.84
CA ALA A 81 -11.41 18.31 6.31
C ALA A 81 -10.07 17.79 6.87
N ALA A 82 -10.04 17.38 8.14
CA ALA A 82 -8.83 16.82 8.75
C ALA A 82 -8.45 15.48 8.13
N PHE A 83 -9.44 14.63 7.86
CA PHE A 83 -9.27 13.35 7.16
C PHE A 83 -8.80 13.56 5.72
N LEU A 84 -9.45 14.46 4.97
CA LEU A 84 -9.06 14.75 3.59
C LEU A 84 -7.67 15.38 3.49
N GLY A 85 -7.28 16.24 4.44
CA GLY A 85 -5.96 16.85 4.47
C GLY A 85 -4.81 15.82 4.47
N LEU A 86 -5.05 14.59 4.96
CA LEU A 86 -4.06 13.53 4.96
C LEU A 86 -3.72 13.02 3.55
N SER A 87 -4.63 13.14 2.57
CA SER A 87 -4.34 12.68 1.20
C SER A 87 -3.13 13.39 0.61
N SER A 88 -3.01 14.70 0.85
CA SER A 88 -1.86 15.51 0.43
C SER A 88 -0.55 15.07 1.10
N THR A 89 -0.60 14.68 2.37
CA THR A 89 0.54 14.18 3.13
C THR A 89 0.97 12.80 2.62
N ILE A 90 0.01 11.92 2.30
CA ILE A 90 0.27 10.62 1.69
C ILE A 90 0.90 10.81 0.31
N GLN A 91 0.34 11.66 -0.54
CA GLN A 91 0.90 11.97 -1.85
C GLN A 91 2.33 12.52 -1.76
N ALA A 92 2.58 13.46 -0.86
CA ALA A 92 3.91 14.02 -0.64
C ALA A 92 4.91 12.95 -0.17
N PHE A 93 4.47 12.01 0.68
CA PHE A 93 5.29 10.88 1.10
C PHE A 93 5.66 9.99 -0.09
N PHE A 94 4.69 9.56 -0.89
CA PHE A 94 4.98 8.74 -2.08
C PHE A 94 5.84 9.48 -3.11
N TYR A 95 5.61 10.78 -3.34
CA TYR A 95 6.47 11.61 -4.18
C TYR A 95 7.92 11.61 -3.69
N LYS A 96 8.12 11.76 -2.38
CA LYS A 96 9.46 11.71 -1.79
C LYS A 96 10.14 10.36 -2.03
N LEU A 97 9.43 9.26 -1.84
CA LEU A 97 9.99 7.92 -2.05
C LEU A 97 10.31 7.65 -3.53
N ILE A 98 9.40 8.02 -4.43
CA ILE A 98 9.48 7.65 -5.85
C ILE A 98 10.36 8.62 -6.62
N ILE A 99 10.18 9.92 -6.44
CA ILE A 99 10.90 10.95 -7.21
C ILE A 99 12.14 11.44 -6.49
N THR A 100 12.04 11.79 -5.19
CA THR A 100 13.20 12.38 -4.48
C THR A 100 14.26 11.33 -4.12
N TYR A 101 13.84 10.15 -3.67
CA TYR A 101 14.75 9.05 -3.33
C TYR A 101 14.97 8.07 -4.47
N GLU A 102 14.29 8.25 -5.61
CA GLU A 102 14.39 7.36 -6.78
C GLU A 102 14.26 5.86 -6.42
N LEU A 103 13.42 5.56 -5.41
CA LEU A 103 13.26 4.22 -4.86
C LEU A 103 14.59 3.58 -4.40
N ASN A 104 15.53 4.37 -3.89
CA ASN A 104 16.74 3.88 -3.21
C ASN A 104 16.36 3.02 -1.99
N ASP A 105 16.89 1.80 -1.91
CA ASP A 105 16.39 0.79 -0.95
C ASP A 105 16.59 1.23 0.51
N ASP A 106 17.75 1.81 0.85
CA ASP A 106 18.04 2.22 2.22
C ASP A 106 17.20 3.43 2.64
N GLN A 107 17.11 4.45 1.78
CA GLN A 107 16.33 5.66 2.07
C GLN A 107 14.83 5.37 2.15
N VAL A 108 14.32 4.51 1.26
CA VAL A 108 12.91 4.09 1.28
C VAL A 108 12.62 3.27 2.54
N ARG A 109 13.46 2.29 2.86
CA ARG A 109 13.30 1.48 4.09
C ARG A 109 13.24 2.37 5.31
N GLU A 110 14.24 3.23 5.50
CA GLU A 110 14.32 4.11 6.66
C GLU A 110 13.07 5.01 6.78
N ALA A 111 12.67 5.67 5.69
CA ALA A 111 11.51 6.55 5.69
C ALA A 111 10.20 5.80 5.97
N CYS A 112 10.01 4.62 5.39
CA CYS A 112 8.85 3.78 5.61
C CYS A 112 8.79 3.24 7.04
N GLU A 113 9.91 2.74 7.59
CA GLU A 113 9.97 2.25 8.97
C GLU A 113 9.70 3.38 9.97
N GLN A 114 10.27 4.57 9.77
CA GLN A 114 9.98 5.74 10.60
C GLN A 114 8.49 6.12 10.55
N LEU A 115 7.89 6.13 9.36
CA LEU A 115 6.46 6.41 9.21
C LEU A 115 5.61 5.31 9.89
N GLY A 116 5.95 4.04 9.69
CA GLY A 116 5.30 2.90 10.32
C GLY A 116 5.36 2.95 11.85
N ALA A 117 6.51 3.30 12.41
CA ALA A 117 6.70 3.47 13.85
C ALA A 117 5.77 4.54 14.43
N ARG A 118 5.57 5.66 13.73
CA ARG A 118 4.62 6.72 14.14
C ARG A 118 3.17 6.24 14.17
N HIS A 119 2.81 5.21 13.41
CA HIS A 119 1.44 4.70 13.42
C HIS A 119 1.06 4.00 14.74
N VAL A 120 2.04 3.60 15.54
CA VAL A 120 1.79 3.04 16.87
C VAL A 120 1.07 4.05 17.78
N ASP A 121 1.33 5.34 17.61
CA ASP A 121 0.73 6.41 18.41
C ASP A 121 -0.80 6.55 18.17
N PHE A 122 -1.32 5.95 17.09
CA PHE A 122 -2.75 5.97 16.75
C PHE A 122 -3.51 4.71 17.20
N ILE A 123 -2.84 3.73 17.82
CA ILE A 123 -3.51 2.50 18.30
C ILE A 123 -4.63 2.84 19.30
N SER A 124 -4.41 3.81 20.18
CA SER A 124 -5.42 4.28 21.15
C SER A 124 -6.66 4.88 20.49
N ARG A 125 -6.55 5.33 19.24
CA ARG A 125 -7.67 5.81 18.41
C ARG A 125 -8.32 4.68 17.61
N GLY A 126 -7.88 3.43 17.76
CA GLY A 126 -8.41 2.28 17.03
C GLY A 126 -7.66 1.94 15.74
N PHE A 127 -6.48 2.53 15.49
CA PHE A 127 -5.65 2.15 14.35
C PHE A 127 -5.25 0.66 14.43
N ASN A 128 -5.38 -0.05 13.30
CA ASN A 128 -4.93 -1.42 13.13
C ASN A 128 -4.11 -1.53 11.83
N SER A 129 -3.03 -2.32 11.83
CA SER A 129 -2.18 -2.54 10.65
C SER A 129 -2.93 -3.16 9.45
N HIS A 130 -4.10 -3.78 9.66
CA HIS A 130 -5.01 -4.20 8.58
C HIS A 130 -5.55 -3.03 7.74
N PHE A 131 -5.51 -1.80 8.26
CA PHE A 131 -5.88 -0.62 7.47
C PHE A 131 -4.98 -0.46 6.25
N TRP A 132 -3.72 -0.90 6.34
CA TRP A 132 -2.83 -0.90 5.19
C TRP A 132 -3.21 -1.94 4.13
N ASP A 133 -3.81 -3.07 4.49
CA ASP A 133 -4.33 -4.02 3.49
C ASP A 133 -5.48 -3.41 2.70
N ILE A 134 -6.37 -2.70 3.38
CA ILE A 134 -7.49 -1.99 2.74
C ILE A 134 -6.95 -0.90 1.82
N PHE A 135 -5.98 -0.12 2.29
CA PHE A 135 -5.31 0.89 1.48
C PHE A 135 -4.61 0.27 0.27
N LEU A 136 -3.90 -0.85 0.42
CA LEU A 136 -3.25 -1.56 -0.68
C LEU A 136 -4.24 -1.99 -1.76
N VAL A 137 -5.38 -2.58 -1.37
CA VAL A 137 -6.41 -2.98 -2.34
C VAL A 137 -6.98 -1.75 -3.06
N CYS A 138 -7.29 -0.67 -2.34
CA CYS A 138 -7.79 0.56 -2.96
C CYS A 138 -6.78 1.18 -3.93
N MET A 139 -5.51 1.20 -3.54
CA MET A 139 -4.42 1.71 -4.36
C MET A 139 -4.23 0.86 -5.62
N ALA A 140 -4.23 -0.47 -5.49
CA ALA A 140 -4.10 -1.38 -6.62
C ALA A 140 -5.23 -1.18 -7.65
N GLU A 141 -6.48 -1.11 -7.18
CA GLU A 141 -7.63 -0.88 -8.06
C GLU A 141 -7.57 0.49 -8.76
N LYS A 142 -7.21 1.56 -8.03
CA LYS A 142 -7.19 2.90 -8.63
C LYS A 142 -6.03 3.07 -9.62
N ILE A 143 -4.89 2.44 -9.34
CA ILE A 143 -3.76 2.39 -10.27
C ILE A 143 -4.14 1.60 -11.53
N ASP A 144 -4.79 0.44 -11.39
CA ASP A 144 -5.30 -0.32 -12.54
C ASP A 144 -6.27 0.50 -13.39
N GLU A 145 -7.29 1.09 -12.75
CA GLU A 145 -8.27 1.97 -13.41
C GLU A 145 -7.58 3.11 -14.18
N THR A 146 -6.61 3.77 -13.54
CA THR A 146 -5.90 4.91 -14.11
C THR A 146 -5.02 4.49 -15.28
N LEU A 147 -4.24 3.40 -15.15
CA LEU A 147 -3.39 2.89 -16.22
C LEU A 147 -4.22 2.34 -17.40
N SER A 148 -5.36 1.72 -17.12
CA SER A 148 -6.32 1.25 -18.12
C SER A 148 -6.91 2.37 -18.95
N ALA A 149 -7.01 3.59 -18.41
CA ALA A 149 -7.57 4.73 -19.14
C ALA A 149 -6.68 5.24 -20.29
N TYR A 150 -5.37 5.00 -20.25
CA TYR A 150 -4.45 5.59 -21.24
C TYR A 150 -3.34 4.67 -21.77
N ILE A 151 -3.19 3.44 -21.26
CA ILE A 151 -2.27 2.43 -21.81
C ILE A 151 -3.09 1.39 -22.58
N PRO A 152 -3.22 1.52 -23.92
CA PRO A 152 -4.01 0.59 -24.73
C PRO A 152 -3.35 -0.79 -24.84
N ASP A 153 -2.02 -0.84 -24.88
CA ASP A 153 -1.23 -2.07 -24.93
C ASP A 153 -1.38 -2.85 -23.62
N GLU A 154 -2.01 -4.02 -23.70
CA GLU A 154 -2.35 -4.83 -22.53
C GLU A 154 -1.12 -5.39 -21.81
N ASP A 155 -0.10 -5.84 -22.55
CA ASP A 155 1.12 -6.39 -21.96
C ASP A 155 1.89 -5.32 -21.19
N LYS A 156 2.04 -4.13 -21.78
CA LYS A 156 2.66 -2.97 -21.13
C LYS A 156 1.86 -2.50 -19.93
N ARG A 157 0.53 -2.47 -20.03
CA ARG A 157 -0.35 -2.10 -18.92
C ARG A 157 -0.19 -3.07 -17.76
N ASN A 158 -0.24 -4.37 -18.03
CA ASN A 158 -0.07 -5.42 -17.02
C ASN A 158 1.31 -5.35 -16.36
N GLU A 159 2.37 -5.13 -17.15
CA GLU A 159 3.72 -4.91 -16.62
C GLU A 159 3.78 -3.70 -15.69
N MET A 160 3.14 -2.59 -16.07
CA MET A 160 3.11 -1.38 -15.28
C MET A 160 2.32 -1.58 -13.98
N ILE A 161 1.13 -2.20 -14.03
CA ILE A 161 0.33 -2.54 -12.85
C ILE A 161 1.15 -3.39 -11.87
N LEU A 162 1.82 -4.44 -12.36
CA LEU A 162 2.67 -5.30 -11.53
C LEU A 162 3.85 -4.54 -10.92
N ALA A 163 4.46 -3.62 -11.67
CA ALA A 163 5.56 -2.79 -11.16
C ALA A 163 5.09 -1.89 -10.00
N TRP A 164 3.95 -1.22 -10.17
CA TRP A 164 3.33 -0.41 -9.11
C TRP A 164 2.96 -1.24 -7.89
N GLN A 165 2.30 -2.38 -8.09
CA GLN A 165 1.94 -3.28 -6.98
C GLN A 165 3.17 -3.72 -6.18
N ARG A 166 4.30 -4.03 -6.83
CA ARG A 166 5.55 -4.37 -6.13
C ARG A 166 6.08 -3.21 -5.30
N VAL A 167 6.10 -1.99 -5.85
CA VAL A 167 6.56 -0.79 -5.13
C VAL A 167 5.69 -0.53 -3.91
N ILE A 168 4.37 -0.51 -4.07
CA ILE A 168 3.44 -0.19 -2.97
C ILE A 168 3.49 -1.28 -1.89
N ASN A 169 3.54 -2.57 -2.27
CA ASN A 169 3.71 -3.67 -1.32
C ASN A 169 5.04 -3.57 -0.55
N SER A 170 6.13 -3.20 -1.23
CA SER A 170 7.42 -2.97 -0.57
C SER A 170 7.34 -1.83 0.44
N ILE A 171 6.70 -0.71 0.09
CA ILE A 171 6.51 0.44 0.99
C ILE A 171 5.74 0.00 2.25
N VAL A 172 4.59 -0.66 2.08
CA VAL A 172 3.75 -1.09 3.21
C VAL A 172 4.45 -2.14 4.06
N HIS A 173 5.22 -3.04 3.45
CA HIS A 173 6.02 -4.00 4.20
C HIS A 173 7.05 -3.31 5.11
N GLN A 174 7.80 -2.33 4.60
CA GLN A 174 8.75 -1.59 5.42
C GLN A 174 8.05 -0.77 6.52
N MET A 175 6.86 -0.22 6.24
CA MET A 175 6.03 0.41 7.28
C MET A 175 5.63 -0.59 8.38
N ARG A 176 5.26 -1.82 8.01
CA ARG A 176 4.93 -2.88 8.98
C ARG A 176 6.12 -3.26 9.84
N ASN A 177 7.33 -3.26 9.30
CA ASN A 177 8.55 -3.53 10.06
C ASN A 177 8.73 -2.46 11.16
N GLY A 178 8.75 -1.18 10.78
CA GLY A 178 8.89 -0.09 11.75
C GLY A 178 7.77 -0.02 12.80
N TYR A 179 6.52 -0.30 12.40
CA TYR A 179 5.39 -0.40 13.32
C TYR A 179 5.55 -1.55 14.31
N SER A 180 5.91 -2.73 13.82
CA SER A 180 6.08 -3.93 14.64
C SER A 180 7.21 -3.75 15.65
N ASP A 181 8.32 -3.16 15.22
CA ASP A 181 9.48 -2.93 16.08
C ASP A 181 9.19 -1.89 17.16
N ARG A 182 8.55 -0.76 16.81
CA ARG A 182 8.12 0.23 17.80
C ARG A 182 7.11 -0.36 18.79
N ARG A 183 6.16 -1.17 18.30
CA ARG A 183 5.16 -1.82 19.16
C ARG A 183 5.80 -2.82 20.13
N LYS A 184 6.79 -3.61 19.69
CA LYS A 184 7.56 -4.50 20.57
C LYS A 184 8.33 -3.72 21.63
N GLN A 185 8.94 -2.58 21.28
CA GLN A 185 9.65 -1.73 22.24
C GLN A 185 8.73 -1.19 23.33
N GLN A 186 7.52 -0.75 23.00
CA GLN A 186 6.54 -0.27 23.99
C GLN A 186 6.03 -1.39 24.92
N LEU A 187 5.86 -2.61 24.41
CA LEU A 187 5.45 -3.78 25.20
C LEU A 187 6.59 -4.40 26.02
N GLY A 188 7.82 -4.33 25.52
CA GLY A 188 9.01 -4.85 26.20
C GLY A 188 9.56 -3.89 27.26
N GLY A 189 9.42 -2.58 27.04
CA GLY A 189 9.86 -1.53 27.97
C GLY A 189 9.11 -1.53 29.31
N THR A 190 7.95 -2.18 29.39
CA THR A 190 7.19 -2.30 30.64
C THR A 190 7.77 -3.32 31.63
N LYS A 191 8.80 -4.11 31.26
CA LYS A 191 9.42 -5.11 32.15
C LYS A 191 10.62 -4.59 32.96
N GLY A 192 10.98 -3.31 32.90
CA GLY A 192 12.15 -2.76 33.61
C GLY A 192 11.88 -2.11 34.98
N GLY A 193 10.61 -1.94 35.38
CA GLY A 193 10.23 -1.16 36.56
C GLY A 193 9.85 -2.02 37.77
N SER A 194 10.71 -2.93 38.20
CA SER A 194 10.58 -3.58 39.52
C SER A 194 11.88 -4.29 39.88
N ASN A 195 12.76 -3.60 40.61
CA ASN A 195 13.60 -4.26 41.60
C ASN A 195 13.80 -3.30 42.77
N ASN A 196 12.85 -3.42 43.71
CA ASN A 196 13.02 -3.02 45.10
C ASN A 196 14.00 -3.97 45.79
N GLY A 197 14.75 -3.44 46.74
CA GLY A 197 15.41 -4.21 47.80
C GLY A 197 16.93 -4.11 47.71
N PHE A 198 17.53 -3.18 48.46
CA PHE A 198 17.96 -3.42 49.84
C PHE A 198 17.85 -2.13 50.64
#